data_AF-A0A5D0UW38-F1
#
_entry.id   AF-A0A5D0UW38-F1
#
_cell.length_a   1.000
_cell.length_b   1.000
_cell.length_c   1.000
_cell.angle_alpha   90.00
_cell.angle_beta   90.00
_cell.angle_gamma   90.00
#
_symmetry.space_group_name_H-M   'P 1'
#
loop_
_entity.id
_entity.type
_entity.pdbx_description
1 polymer ?
#
loop_
_entity_poly.entity_id
_entity_poly.type
_entity_poly.pdbx_seq_one_letter_code
_entity_poly.pdbx_strand_id
1 'polypeptide(L)'
;MPTDTMAAAASAAATVCAKVAAKAGFSYTANVSTSAGNVRQIVVAVAVAMAESSCNPSATGQNPGSIDRGLWQINNYYHPEVSDACAYQVQCNANAAWNISNHGSSWTPWSTYNNGAWRNYLDTARSAITGFSFQLKSRGAGTCLDAISSDVRNGGRIAQWTCNSSDSYQQWRVVVGANNYNPVLQNVGTGTCLDAISSDVRNGGRIAQWACNTTGDPYQRWWFAGSGQLNTNGNANAGLHNVGSGTCLDADASDVGQNGTIFQWACSASDLFQLWN
;
A
#
# COMPACT_ATOMS: atom_id res chain seq x y z
N MET A 1 17.77 26.93 0.13
CA MET A 1 17.73 25.46 0.25
C MET A 1 17.03 25.14 1.56
N PRO A 2 15.97 24.33 1.59
CA PRO A 2 15.40 23.89 2.86
C PRO A 2 16.46 23.05 3.61
N THR A 3 16.57 23.23 4.92
CA THR A 3 17.48 22.47 5.78
C THR A 3 17.05 21.01 5.86
N ASP A 4 17.99 20.07 6.05
CA ASP A 4 17.73 18.62 6.08
C ASP A 4 16.60 18.20 7.05
N THR A 5 16.41 18.98 8.12
CA THR A 5 15.32 18.81 9.08
C THR A 5 13.92 19.09 8.51
N MET A 6 13.78 20.09 7.62
CA MET A 6 12.51 20.38 6.95
C MET A 6 12.17 19.33 5.89
N ALA A 7 13.20 18.81 5.19
CA ALA A 7 13.03 17.72 4.24
C ALA A 7 12.59 16.41 4.95
N ALA A 8 13.16 16.10 6.11
CA ALA A 8 12.76 14.95 6.92
C ALA A 8 11.34 15.09 7.49
N ALA A 9 10.95 16.29 7.95
CA ALA A 9 9.58 16.54 8.44
C ALA A 9 8.53 16.44 7.33
N ALA A 10 8.83 16.97 6.13
CA ALA A 10 7.98 16.82 4.95
C ALA A 10 7.84 15.36 4.51
N SER A 11 8.88 14.54 4.70
CA SER A 11 8.82 13.10 4.43
C SER A 11 7.92 12.38 5.45
N ALA A 12 7.99 12.73 6.73
CA ALA A 12 7.18 12.10 7.77
C ALA A 12 5.67 12.38 7.60
N ALA A 13 5.29 13.62 7.27
CA ALA A 13 3.89 13.98 7.00
C ALA A 13 3.36 13.25 5.75
N ALA A 14 4.15 13.21 4.67
CA ALA A 14 3.78 12.45 3.47
C ALA A 14 3.59 10.96 3.77
N THR A 15 4.39 10.36 4.66
CA THR A 15 4.21 8.97 5.10
C THR A 15 2.88 8.75 5.82
N VAL A 16 2.36 9.75 6.57
CA VAL A 16 1.02 9.66 7.17
C VAL A 16 -0.04 9.51 6.09
N CYS A 17 -0.04 10.41 5.09
CA CYS A 17 -0.95 10.32 3.94
C CYS A 17 -0.79 9.01 3.18
N ALA A 18 0.44 8.55 2.93
CA ALA A 18 0.69 7.31 2.20
C ALA A 18 0.09 6.09 2.92
N LYS A 19 0.24 6.01 4.25
CA LYS A 19 -0.37 4.95 5.07
C LYS A 19 -1.89 4.95 4.94
N VAL A 20 -2.53 6.10 5.18
CA VAL A 20 -4.01 6.16 5.16
C VAL A 20 -4.57 6.06 3.75
N ALA A 21 -3.84 6.49 2.72
CA ALA A 21 -4.21 6.32 1.32
C ALA A 21 -4.16 4.84 0.90
N ALA A 22 -3.08 4.13 1.23
CA ALA A 22 -3.00 2.69 1.03
C ALA A 22 -4.18 1.99 1.72
N LYS A 23 -4.42 2.32 2.99
CA LYS A 23 -5.52 1.82 3.81
C LYS A 23 -6.92 2.18 3.30
N ALA A 24 -7.07 3.29 2.56
CA ALA A 24 -8.31 3.68 1.89
C ALA A 24 -8.54 2.96 0.56
N GLY A 25 -7.50 2.34 -0.03
CA GLY A 25 -7.59 1.53 -1.24
C GLY A 25 -6.91 2.11 -2.47
N PHE A 26 -6.17 3.23 -2.34
CA PHE A 26 -5.47 3.82 -3.48
C PHE A 26 -4.35 2.89 -4.01
N SER A 27 -4.37 2.66 -5.32
CA SER A 27 -3.57 1.63 -5.97
C SER A 27 -2.07 1.89 -6.04
N TYR A 28 -1.29 0.85 -5.74
CA TYR A 28 0.13 0.74 -6.09
C TYR A 28 0.38 0.26 -7.53
N THR A 29 -0.66 -0.23 -8.23
CA THR A 29 -0.52 -0.91 -9.54
C THR A 29 -1.31 -0.23 -10.66
N ALA A 30 -2.39 0.48 -10.34
CA ALA A 30 -3.15 1.26 -11.29
C ALA A 30 -2.46 2.61 -11.55
N ASN A 31 -2.50 3.03 -12.82
CA ASN A 31 -2.05 4.35 -13.23
C ASN A 31 -3.27 5.25 -13.50
N VAL A 32 -3.10 6.53 -13.22
CA VAL A 32 -3.98 7.60 -13.65
C VAL A 32 -3.25 8.38 -14.75
N SER A 33 -3.92 8.64 -15.86
CA SER A 33 -3.41 9.53 -16.89
C SER A 33 -3.56 10.97 -16.41
N THR A 34 -2.44 11.68 -16.27
CA THR A 34 -2.42 13.04 -15.72
C THR A 34 -1.66 13.99 -16.64
N SER A 35 -1.67 15.29 -16.31
CA SER A 35 -0.81 16.29 -16.96
C SER A 35 0.69 16.06 -16.75
N ALA A 36 1.10 15.19 -15.81
CA ALA A 36 2.47 14.77 -15.58
C ALA A 36 2.79 13.39 -16.23
N GLY A 37 1.93 12.91 -17.14
CA GLY A 37 2.00 11.57 -17.71
C GLY A 37 1.25 10.54 -16.85
N ASN A 38 1.55 9.26 -17.08
CA ASN A 38 0.97 8.16 -16.33
C ASN A 38 1.62 8.05 -14.94
N VAL A 39 0.84 8.29 -13.89
CA VAL A 39 1.30 8.28 -12.50
C VAL A 39 0.53 7.24 -11.70
N ARG A 40 1.19 6.51 -10.80
CA ARG A 40 0.53 5.58 -9.87
C ARG A 40 -0.59 6.29 -9.11
N GLN A 41 -1.75 5.65 -9.01
CA GLN A 41 -2.91 6.23 -8.37
C GLN A 41 -2.63 6.71 -6.93
N ILE A 42 -1.95 5.89 -6.13
CA ILE A 42 -1.57 6.27 -4.77
C ILE A 42 -0.59 7.44 -4.72
N VAL A 43 0.30 7.58 -5.71
CA VAL A 43 1.23 8.72 -5.79
C VAL A 43 0.47 10.01 -6.05
N VAL A 44 -0.53 9.99 -6.94
CA VAL A 44 -1.41 11.15 -7.15
C VAL A 44 -2.14 11.50 -5.86
N ALA A 45 -2.68 10.51 -5.15
CA ALA A 45 -3.41 10.73 -3.91
C ALA A 45 -2.57 11.43 -2.84
N VAL A 46 -1.36 10.94 -2.59
CA VAL A 46 -0.44 11.54 -1.61
C VAL A 46 0.03 12.92 -2.06
N ALA A 47 0.32 13.10 -3.36
CA ALA A 47 0.77 14.38 -3.89
C ALA A 47 -0.32 15.47 -3.80
N VAL A 48 -1.59 15.11 -4.03
CA VAL A 48 -2.73 16.02 -3.83
C VAL A 48 -2.87 16.38 -2.35
N ALA A 49 -2.83 15.41 -1.42
CA ALA A 49 -2.91 15.69 0.02
C ALA A 49 -1.79 16.62 0.51
N MET A 50 -0.57 16.42 -0.01
CA MET A 50 0.57 17.29 0.28
C MET A 50 0.36 18.71 -0.25
N ALA A 51 -0.22 18.87 -1.44
CA ALA A 51 -0.52 20.18 -1.98
C ALA A 51 -1.67 20.88 -1.26
N GLU A 52 -2.68 20.13 -0.81
CA GLU A 52 -3.85 20.65 -0.11
C GLU A 52 -3.54 21.09 1.32
N SER A 53 -2.79 20.27 2.08
CA SER A 53 -2.62 20.50 3.52
C SER A 53 -1.20 20.26 4.03
N SER A 54 -0.24 19.92 3.16
CA SER A 54 1.04 19.33 3.57
C SER A 54 0.85 18.08 4.45
N CYS A 55 -0.22 17.31 4.21
CA CYS A 55 -0.60 16.15 5.02
C CYS A 55 -0.84 16.47 6.51
N ASN A 56 -1.35 17.66 6.81
CA ASN A 56 -1.71 18.05 8.17
C ASN A 56 -3.17 17.67 8.47
N PRO A 57 -3.43 16.74 9.42
CA PRO A 57 -4.78 16.31 9.75
C PRO A 57 -5.65 17.39 10.40
N SER A 58 -5.04 18.43 10.96
CA SER A 58 -5.74 19.55 11.59
C SER A 58 -5.83 20.78 10.69
N ALA A 59 -5.46 20.68 9.40
CA ALA A 59 -5.53 21.80 8.48
C ALA A 59 -6.98 22.22 8.23
N THR A 60 -7.18 23.54 8.22
CA THR A 60 -8.47 24.18 7.98
C THR A 60 -8.30 25.31 6.97
N GLY A 61 -8.93 25.19 5.81
CA GLY A 61 -9.07 26.27 4.83
C GLY A 61 -10.40 26.98 5.00
N GLN A 62 -10.39 28.29 5.25
CA GLN A 62 -11.60 29.10 5.42
C GLN A 62 -11.99 29.74 4.09
N ASN A 63 -13.20 29.44 3.61
CA ASN A 63 -13.80 30.05 2.43
C ASN A 63 -15.06 30.83 2.83
N PRO A 64 -15.54 31.77 2.01
CA PRO A 64 -16.82 32.41 2.25
C PRO A 64 -17.96 31.36 2.32
N GLY A 65 -18.47 31.09 3.52
CA GLY A 65 -19.58 30.17 3.77
C GLY A 65 -19.23 28.68 3.79
N SER A 66 -17.95 28.28 3.69
CA SER A 66 -17.55 26.87 3.77
C SER A 66 -16.14 26.69 4.32
N ILE A 67 -15.81 25.47 4.72
CA ILE A 67 -14.53 25.11 5.34
C ILE A 67 -13.98 23.85 4.70
N ASP A 68 -12.72 23.90 4.29
CA ASP A 68 -11.91 22.77 3.83
C ASP A 68 -11.17 22.14 5.02
N ARG A 69 -11.23 20.81 5.16
CA ARG A 69 -10.86 20.13 6.41
C ARG A 69 -9.96 18.93 6.21
N GLY A 70 -8.89 18.85 6.98
CA GLY A 70 -8.00 17.69 7.11
C GLY A 70 -7.08 17.44 5.92
N LEU A 71 -6.60 16.20 5.78
CA LEU A 71 -5.51 15.83 4.88
C LEU A 71 -5.77 16.18 3.41
N TRP A 72 -6.95 15.86 2.89
CA TRP A 72 -7.38 16.18 1.53
C TRP A 72 -8.30 17.40 1.46
N GLN A 73 -8.35 18.24 2.50
CA GLN A 73 -9.11 19.50 2.50
C GLN A 73 -10.57 19.31 2.03
N ILE A 74 -11.30 18.40 2.69
CA ILE A 74 -12.67 18.04 2.29
C ILE A 74 -13.65 19.14 2.70
N ASN A 75 -14.19 19.84 1.70
CA ASN A 75 -15.09 20.97 1.89
C ASN A 75 -16.46 20.57 2.48
N ASN A 76 -16.89 21.23 3.56
CA ASN A 76 -18.16 20.92 4.24
C ASN A 76 -19.44 21.31 3.48
N TYR A 77 -19.36 22.23 2.53
CA TYR A 77 -20.49 22.65 1.72
C TYR A 77 -20.75 21.69 0.56
N TYR A 78 -19.68 21.24 -0.11
CA TYR A 78 -19.79 20.27 -1.22
C TYR A 78 -19.94 18.82 -0.76
N HIS A 79 -19.42 18.49 0.43
CA HIS A 79 -19.47 17.15 1.01
C HIS A 79 -20.05 17.17 2.44
N PRO A 80 -21.34 17.54 2.60
CA PRO A 80 -22.00 17.58 3.91
C PRO A 80 -22.13 16.19 4.56
N GLU A 81 -22.03 15.11 3.77
CA GLU A 81 -21.96 13.73 4.25
C GLU A 81 -20.71 13.44 5.09
N VAL A 82 -19.65 14.25 4.96
CA VAL A 82 -18.42 14.12 5.72
C VAL A 82 -18.47 15.07 6.93
N SER A 83 -18.78 14.51 8.10
CA SER A 83 -18.78 15.24 9.37
C SER A 83 -17.40 15.80 9.72
N ASP A 84 -17.33 16.83 10.57
CA ASP A 84 -16.05 17.37 11.05
C ASP A 84 -15.20 16.30 11.75
N ALA A 85 -15.83 15.44 12.56
CA ALA A 85 -15.16 14.33 13.21
C ALA A 85 -14.49 13.38 12.20
N CYS A 86 -15.13 13.11 11.06
CA CYS A 86 -14.53 12.32 9.98
C CYS A 86 -13.45 13.11 9.23
N ALA A 87 -13.72 14.38 8.90
CA ALA A 87 -12.82 15.18 8.10
C ALA A 87 -11.46 15.43 8.80
N TYR A 88 -11.43 15.55 10.13
CA TYR A 88 -10.17 15.71 10.87
C TYR A 88 -9.53 14.38 11.31
N GLN A 89 -10.23 13.24 11.17
CA GLN A 89 -9.67 11.93 11.45
C GLN A 89 -8.97 11.39 10.19
N VAL A 90 -7.67 11.12 10.30
CA VAL A 90 -6.78 10.80 9.15
C VAL A 90 -7.32 9.72 8.21
N GLN A 91 -7.86 8.63 8.75
CA GLN A 91 -8.34 7.51 7.93
C GLN A 91 -9.70 7.81 7.31
N CYS A 92 -10.59 8.45 8.06
CA CYS A 92 -11.93 8.79 7.59
C CYS A 92 -11.84 9.85 6.48
N ASN A 93 -10.96 10.84 6.63
CA ASN A 93 -10.64 11.80 5.59
C ASN A 93 -10.09 11.12 4.32
N ALA A 94 -9.19 10.15 4.45
CA ALA A 94 -8.67 9.38 3.32
C ALA A 94 -9.76 8.53 2.63
N ASN A 95 -10.65 7.90 3.40
CA ASN A 95 -11.79 7.16 2.87
C ASN A 95 -12.77 8.08 2.12
N ALA A 96 -13.00 9.30 2.63
CA ALA A 96 -13.79 10.30 1.93
C ALA A 96 -13.11 10.72 0.61
N ALA A 97 -11.81 11.02 0.63
CA ALA A 97 -11.04 11.35 -0.57
C ALA A 97 -11.09 10.21 -1.61
N TRP A 98 -10.99 8.96 -1.18
CA TRP A 98 -11.16 7.78 -2.04
C TRP A 98 -12.51 7.77 -2.76
N ASN A 99 -13.61 7.97 -2.03
CA ASN A 99 -14.95 7.99 -2.62
C ASN A 99 -15.14 9.19 -3.57
N ILE A 100 -14.75 10.39 -3.14
CA ILE A 100 -14.93 11.64 -3.88
C ILE A 100 -14.09 11.64 -5.17
N SER A 101 -12.89 11.06 -5.13
CA SER A 101 -12.01 10.95 -6.30
C SER A 101 -12.42 9.88 -7.31
N ASN A 102 -13.66 9.36 -7.21
CA ASN A 102 -14.13 8.20 -7.95
C ASN A 102 -13.13 7.04 -7.86
N HIS A 103 -12.80 6.63 -6.64
CA HIS A 103 -11.85 5.56 -6.35
C HIS A 103 -10.47 5.86 -6.94
N GLY A 104 -10.02 7.12 -6.83
CA GLY A 104 -8.73 7.63 -7.33
C GLY A 104 -8.62 7.82 -8.84
N SER A 105 -9.69 7.64 -9.61
CA SER A 105 -9.67 7.80 -11.07
C SER A 105 -9.90 9.24 -11.55
N SER A 106 -10.50 10.10 -10.72
CA SER A 106 -10.78 11.50 -11.05
C SER A 106 -10.39 12.43 -9.90
N TRP A 107 -9.46 13.34 -10.15
CA TRP A 107 -8.98 14.32 -9.16
C TRP A 107 -9.45 15.75 -9.44
N THR A 108 -10.36 15.93 -10.41
CA THR A 108 -10.91 17.25 -10.76
C THR A 108 -11.68 17.97 -9.65
N PRO A 109 -12.20 17.31 -8.59
CA PRO A 109 -12.74 18.04 -7.44
C PRO A 109 -11.70 18.87 -6.66
N TRP A 110 -10.40 18.55 -6.77
CA TRP A 110 -9.34 19.24 -6.03
C TRP A 110 -8.71 20.37 -6.85
N SER A 111 -8.73 21.58 -6.31
CA SER A 111 -8.18 22.76 -6.97
C SER A 111 -6.65 22.64 -7.18
N THR A 112 -5.93 22.05 -6.21
CA THR A 112 -4.48 21.82 -6.31
C THR A 112 -4.10 20.80 -7.38
N TYR A 113 -5.02 19.90 -7.74
CA TYR A 113 -4.86 19.02 -8.88
C TYR A 113 -5.00 19.80 -10.19
N ASN A 114 -6.09 20.58 -10.30
CA ASN A 114 -6.44 21.34 -11.50
C ASN A 114 -5.41 22.42 -11.87
N ASN A 115 -4.89 23.15 -10.88
CA ASN A 115 -3.86 24.17 -11.09
C ASN A 115 -2.44 23.57 -11.21
N GLY A 116 -2.28 22.27 -10.92
CA GLY A 116 -1.04 21.54 -11.06
C GLY A 116 -0.05 21.65 -9.90
N ALA A 117 -0.43 22.27 -8.78
CA ALA A 117 0.41 22.39 -7.59
C ALA A 117 0.87 21.02 -7.04
N TRP A 118 0.02 19.99 -7.15
CA TRP A 118 0.34 18.62 -6.75
C TRP A 118 1.61 18.06 -7.39
N ARG A 119 1.98 18.49 -8.60
CA ARG A 119 3.16 17.98 -9.31
C ARG A 119 4.47 18.24 -8.58
N ASN A 120 4.52 19.31 -7.78
CA ASN A 120 5.70 19.65 -6.97
C ASN A 120 5.97 18.63 -5.85
N TYR A 121 4.99 17.79 -5.53
CA TYR A 121 5.07 16.79 -4.46
C TYR A 121 5.23 15.36 -4.97
N LEU A 122 5.39 15.15 -6.27
CA LEU A 122 5.49 13.81 -6.88
C LEU A 122 6.65 12.99 -6.30
N ASP A 123 7.82 13.57 -6.11
CA ASP A 123 9.00 12.83 -5.61
C ASP A 123 8.87 12.50 -4.12
N THR A 124 8.34 13.45 -3.33
CA THR A 124 8.01 13.20 -1.92
C THR A 124 6.94 12.11 -1.79
N ALA A 125 5.90 12.15 -2.63
CA ALA A 125 4.84 11.14 -2.64
C ALA A 125 5.37 9.75 -3.02
N ARG A 126 6.21 9.65 -4.07
CA ARG A 126 6.88 8.38 -4.47
C ARG A 126 7.73 7.80 -3.34
N SER A 127 8.45 8.65 -2.61
CA SER A 127 9.28 8.23 -1.48
C SER A 127 8.42 7.81 -0.29
N ALA A 128 7.30 8.50 -0.05
CA ALA A 128 6.43 8.22 1.08
C ALA A 128 5.73 6.85 0.99
N ILE A 129 5.34 6.43 -0.21
CA ILE A 129 4.64 5.14 -0.42
C ILE A 129 5.54 3.91 -0.22
N THR A 130 6.86 4.07 -0.17
CA THR A 130 7.82 3.02 0.19
C THR A 130 8.38 3.17 1.62
N GLY A 131 8.01 4.27 2.31
CA GLY A 131 8.58 4.68 3.59
C GLY A 131 7.91 4.07 4.83
N PHE A 132 7.01 3.11 4.68
CA PHE A 132 6.35 2.46 5.80
C PHE A 132 6.23 0.94 5.66
N SER A 133 6.10 0.27 6.80
CA SER A 133 5.88 -1.18 6.87
C SER A 133 4.48 -1.53 7.37
N PHE A 134 4.08 -2.77 7.11
CA PHE A 134 2.82 -3.37 7.51
C PHE A 134 2.99 -4.89 7.69
N GLN A 135 2.06 -5.51 8.41
CA GLN A 135 1.92 -6.96 8.42
C GLN A 135 0.95 -7.39 7.32
N LEU A 136 1.12 -8.61 6.82
CA LEU A 136 0.13 -9.27 5.97
C LEU A 136 -0.51 -10.39 6.77
N LYS A 137 -1.72 -10.16 7.28
CA LYS A 137 -2.45 -11.14 8.06
C LYS A 137 -3.37 -11.95 7.16
N SER A 138 -3.20 -13.26 7.11
CA SER A 138 -4.12 -14.16 6.42
C SER A 138 -5.52 -14.05 7.04
N ARG A 139 -6.53 -13.84 6.20
CA ARG A 139 -7.93 -13.78 6.63
C ARG A 139 -8.43 -15.16 7.06
N GLY A 140 -8.04 -16.21 6.33
CA GLY A 140 -8.41 -17.60 6.61
C GLY A 140 -7.74 -18.14 7.88
N ALA A 141 -6.44 -17.91 8.04
CA ALA A 141 -5.66 -18.47 9.15
C ALA A 141 -5.58 -17.56 10.39
N GLY A 142 -5.69 -16.24 10.22
CA GLY A 142 -5.52 -15.27 11.32
C GLY A 142 -4.07 -15.07 11.77
N THR A 143 -3.11 -15.71 11.09
CA THR A 143 -1.66 -15.61 11.25
C THR A 143 -1.07 -14.60 10.26
N CYS A 144 0.17 -14.19 10.49
CA CYS A 144 0.89 -13.21 9.68
C CYS A 144 1.97 -13.88 8.83
N LEU A 145 2.20 -13.31 7.64
CA LEU A 145 3.28 -13.70 6.74
C LEU A 145 4.64 -13.39 7.38
N ASP A 146 5.48 -14.42 7.51
CA ASP A 146 6.72 -14.39 8.28
C ASP A 146 7.90 -14.89 7.44
N ALA A 147 8.97 -14.09 7.35
CA ALA A 147 10.23 -14.52 6.75
C ALA A 147 11.12 -15.16 7.80
N ILE A 148 11.31 -16.48 7.71
CA ILE A 148 12.01 -17.25 8.73
C ILE A 148 13.44 -16.73 8.93
N SER A 149 13.70 -16.21 10.13
CA SER A 149 14.95 -15.55 10.50
C SER A 149 16.17 -16.48 10.53
N SER A 150 15.95 -17.78 10.70
CA SER A 150 17.01 -18.80 10.68
C SER A 150 17.37 -19.30 9.27
N ASP A 151 16.67 -18.85 8.23
CA ASP A 151 16.85 -19.31 6.84
C ASP A 151 16.80 -18.15 5.83
N VAL A 152 17.66 -17.14 6.01
CA VAL A 152 17.68 -15.89 5.21
C VAL A 152 18.38 -15.98 3.85
N ARG A 153 18.76 -17.18 3.41
CA ARG A 153 19.39 -17.41 2.11
C ARG A 153 18.37 -17.32 0.97
N ASN A 154 18.85 -17.23 -0.27
CA ASN A 154 18.00 -17.36 -1.44
C ASN A 154 17.30 -18.73 -1.46
N GLY A 155 15.98 -18.68 -1.62
CA GLY A 155 15.15 -19.87 -1.46
C GLY A 155 15.02 -20.25 0.01
N GLY A 156 15.08 -19.28 0.91
CA GLY A 156 14.77 -19.43 2.32
C GLY A 156 13.26 -19.51 2.55
N ARG A 157 12.83 -20.03 3.69
CA ARG A 157 11.39 -20.24 3.95
C ARG A 157 10.65 -18.94 4.27
N ILE A 158 9.46 -18.80 3.70
CA ILE A 158 8.37 -17.95 4.18
C ILE A 158 7.30 -18.86 4.79
N ALA A 159 6.77 -18.48 5.94
CA ALA A 159 5.78 -19.25 6.68
C ALA A 159 4.68 -18.34 7.23
N GLN A 160 3.69 -18.94 7.88
CA GLN A 160 2.75 -18.21 8.72
C GLN A 160 3.06 -18.39 10.20
N TRP A 161 2.88 -17.30 10.95
CA TRP A 161 3.12 -17.26 12.39
C TRP A 161 2.08 -16.43 13.13
N THR A 162 1.96 -16.62 14.44
CA THR A 162 1.14 -15.73 15.27
C THR A 162 1.60 -14.28 15.10
N CYS A 163 0.67 -13.39 14.77
CA CYS A 163 0.96 -11.99 14.50
C CYS A 163 1.57 -11.28 15.71
N ASN A 164 2.74 -10.67 15.52
CA ASN A 164 3.43 -9.81 16.46
C ASN A 164 3.88 -8.53 15.75
N SER A 165 3.26 -7.41 16.06
CA SER A 165 3.57 -6.12 15.41
C SER A 165 4.97 -5.59 15.69
N SER A 166 5.65 -6.10 16.73
CA SER A 166 7.03 -5.75 17.05
C SER A 166 8.06 -6.66 16.37
N ASP A 167 7.62 -7.72 15.70
CA ASP A 167 8.50 -8.66 15.01
C ASP A 167 8.83 -8.15 13.60
N SER A 168 10.09 -7.75 13.39
CA SER A 168 10.57 -7.26 12.09
C SER A 168 10.50 -8.31 10.98
N TYR A 169 10.48 -9.60 11.29
CA TYR A 169 10.34 -10.69 10.32
C TYR A 169 8.90 -10.86 9.81
N GLN A 170 7.93 -10.21 10.46
CA GLN A 170 6.54 -10.11 10.02
C GLN A 170 6.20 -8.74 9.42
N GLN A 171 7.15 -7.81 9.42
CA GLN A 171 6.99 -6.50 8.82
C GLN A 171 7.47 -6.53 7.37
N TRP A 172 6.61 -6.07 6.48
CA TRP A 172 6.85 -5.95 5.05
C TRP A 172 6.74 -4.50 4.64
N ARG A 173 7.57 -4.07 3.69
CA ARG A 173 7.47 -2.76 3.06
C ARG A 173 7.41 -2.90 1.56
N VAL A 174 6.69 -1.99 0.93
CA VAL A 174 6.70 -1.87 -0.53
C VAL A 174 8.01 -1.27 -0.98
N VAL A 175 8.62 -1.90 -1.98
CA VAL A 175 9.73 -1.34 -2.75
C VAL A 175 9.27 -1.28 -4.20
N VAL A 176 9.31 -0.10 -4.81
CA VAL A 176 9.03 0.08 -6.23
C VAL A 176 10.33 0.24 -6.99
N GLY A 177 10.46 -0.47 -8.12
CA GLY A 177 11.60 -0.37 -9.01
C GLY A 177 11.49 0.75 -10.03
N ALA A 178 12.52 0.86 -10.88
CA ALA A 178 12.49 1.75 -12.04
C ALA A 178 11.28 1.48 -12.95
N ASN A 179 10.89 2.48 -13.76
CA ASN A 179 9.85 2.36 -14.79
C ASN A 179 8.42 2.02 -14.31
N ASN A 180 8.06 2.36 -13.07
CA ASN A 180 6.72 2.09 -12.52
C ASN A 180 6.31 0.61 -12.64
N TYR A 181 7.21 -0.34 -12.36
CA TYR A 181 6.82 -1.75 -12.25
C TYR A 181 5.85 -1.99 -11.09
N ASN A 182 5.19 -3.15 -11.10
CA ASN A 182 4.43 -3.62 -9.95
C ASN A 182 5.34 -3.74 -8.72
N PRO A 183 4.82 -3.47 -7.51
CA PRO A 183 5.62 -3.43 -6.30
C PRO A 183 6.26 -4.78 -5.98
N VAL A 184 7.43 -4.70 -5.34
CA VAL A 184 8.09 -5.81 -4.66
C VAL A 184 7.87 -5.64 -3.15
N LEU A 185 7.70 -6.74 -2.43
CA LEU A 185 7.57 -6.72 -0.97
C LEU A 185 8.86 -7.16 -0.32
N GLN A 186 9.51 -6.24 0.38
CA GLN A 186 10.72 -6.53 1.14
C GLN A 186 10.38 -6.74 2.60
N ASN A 187 10.90 -7.80 3.18
CA ASN A 187 10.85 -8.05 4.60
C ASN A 187 11.81 -7.11 5.35
N VAL A 188 11.35 -6.49 6.44
CA VAL A 188 12.12 -5.51 7.20
C VAL A 188 13.25 -6.17 7.99
N GLY A 189 13.02 -7.36 8.55
CA GLY A 189 13.99 -8.07 9.39
C GLY A 189 15.11 -8.74 8.61
N THR A 190 14.81 -9.37 7.48
CA THR A 190 15.81 -10.09 6.66
C THR A 190 16.42 -9.24 5.55
N GLY A 191 15.72 -8.19 5.10
CA GLY A 191 16.08 -7.41 3.91
C GLY A 191 15.86 -8.15 2.59
N THR A 192 15.31 -9.37 2.61
CA THR A 192 14.95 -10.17 1.43
C THR A 192 13.54 -9.84 0.95
N CYS A 193 13.20 -10.27 -0.26
CA CYS A 193 11.92 -10.02 -0.90
C CYS A 193 11.09 -11.30 -1.04
N LEU A 194 9.77 -11.11 -1.05
CA LEU A 194 8.79 -12.16 -1.27
C LEU A 194 8.85 -12.64 -2.72
N ASP A 195 9.10 -13.94 -2.91
CA ASP A 195 9.44 -14.53 -4.21
C ASP A 195 8.60 -15.78 -4.46
N ALA A 196 7.92 -15.84 -5.61
CA ALA A 196 7.29 -17.06 -6.10
C ALA A 196 8.29 -17.85 -6.93
N ILE A 197 8.74 -19.01 -6.45
CA ILE A 197 9.84 -19.73 -7.09
C ILE A 197 9.48 -20.06 -8.55
N SER A 198 10.27 -19.51 -9.48
CA SER A 198 10.03 -19.59 -10.93
C SER A 198 10.10 -21.01 -11.49
N SER A 199 10.83 -21.91 -10.84
CA SER A 199 10.92 -23.32 -11.21
C SER A 199 9.79 -24.20 -10.65
N ASP A 200 8.87 -23.64 -9.86
CA ASP A 200 7.80 -24.38 -9.16
C ASP A 200 6.48 -23.59 -9.15
N VAL A 201 5.95 -23.24 -10.34
CA VAL A 201 4.75 -22.39 -10.49
C VAL A 201 3.42 -23.13 -10.46
N ARG A 202 3.42 -24.41 -10.07
CA ARG A 202 2.22 -25.24 -9.93
C ARG A 202 1.46 -24.89 -8.65
N ASN A 203 0.23 -25.39 -8.53
CA ASN A 203 -0.51 -25.35 -7.26
C ASN A 203 0.27 -26.07 -6.15
N GLY A 204 0.47 -25.38 -5.03
CA GLY A 204 1.28 -25.84 -3.90
C GLY A 204 2.78 -25.58 -4.13
N GLY A 205 3.12 -24.82 -5.16
CA GLY A 205 4.48 -24.43 -5.47
C GLY A 205 5.05 -23.48 -4.43
N ARG A 206 6.37 -23.45 -4.28
CA ARG A 206 7.00 -22.74 -3.16
C ARG A 206 6.93 -21.21 -3.29
N ILE A 207 6.60 -20.55 -2.18
CA ILE A 207 6.93 -19.15 -1.90
C ILE A 207 8.16 -19.10 -0.99
N ALA A 208 9.08 -18.21 -1.28
CA ALA A 208 10.36 -18.10 -0.60
C ALA A 208 10.77 -16.66 -0.37
N GLN A 209 11.82 -16.49 0.43
CA GLN A 209 12.59 -15.26 0.49
C GLN A 209 13.78 -15.33 -0.46
N TRP A 210 14.08 -14.20 -1.11
CA TRP A 210 15.19 -14.07 -2.04
C TRP A 210 15.79 -12.66 -2.01
N ALA A 211 17.02 -12.49 -2.47
CA ALA A 211 17.58 -11.17 -2.71
C ALA A 211 16.66 -10.34 -3.63
N CYS A 212 16.40 -9.09 -3.23
CA CYS A 212 15.46 -8.23 -3.93
C CYS A 212 15.94 -7.85 -5.34
N ASN A 213 15.07 -8.02 -6.34
CA ASN A 213 15.28 -7.58 -7.72
C ASN A 213 14.10 -6.72 -8.16
N THR A 214 14.30 -5.39 -8.13
CA THR A 214 13.27 -4.41 -8.48
C THR A 214 13.24 -4.05 -9.97
N THR A 215 14.18 -4.54 -10.77
CA THR A 215 14.40 -4.09 -12.16
C THR A 215 14.02 -5.09 -13.23
N GLY A 216 13.73 -6.36 -12.90
CA GLY A 216 13.44 -7.33 -13.96
C GLY A 216 12.80 -8.64 -13.56
N ASP A 217 12.76 -9.02 -12.29
CA ASP A 217 12.21 -10.32 -11.90
C ASP A 217 10.68 -10.28 -11.78
N PRO A 218 9.91 -10.91 -12.69
CA PRO A 218 8.46 -10.93 -12.59
C PRO A 218 7.95 -11.73 -11.37
N TYR A 219 8.76 -12.65 -10.83
CA TYR A 219 8.39 -13.54 -9.73
C TYR A 219 8.48 -12.90 -8.34
N GLN A 220 9.10 -11.72 -8.23
CA GLN A 220 9.08 -10.90 -7.01
C GLN A 220 8.09 -9.74 -7.08
N ARG A 221 7.38 -9.60 -8.20
CA ARG A 221 6.42 -8.50 -8.41
C ARG A 221 5.02 -8.96 -8.10
N TRP A 222 4.34 -8.17 -7.29
CA TRP A 222 3.02 -8.47 -6.77
C TRP A 222 2.05 -7.35 -7.16
N TRP A 223 0.86 -7.71 -7.58
CA TRP A 223 -0.24 -6.76 -7.66
C TRP A 223 -1.38 -7.22 -6.77
N PHE A 224 -2.12 -6.24 -6.23
CA PHE A 224 -3.15 -6.48 -5.22
C PHE A 224 -4.52 -6.44 -5.89
N ALA A 225 -5.30 -7.53 -5.77
CA ALA A 225 -6.64 -7.67 -6.33
C ALA A 225 -7.73 -7.54 -5.26
N GLY A 226 -8.90 -7.03 -5.66
CA GLY A 226 -10.09 -6.86 -4.79
C GLY A 226 -10.36 -5.41 -4.40
N SER A 227 -11.26 -5.19 -3.44
CA SER A 227 -11.68 -3.87 -2.94
C SER A 227 -10.62 -3.13 -2.12
N GLY A 228 -9.35 -3.57 -2.15
CA GLY A 228 -8.27 -3.06 -1.30
C GLY A 228 -6.90 -3.25 -1.94
N GLN A 229 -6.52 -2.36 -2.84
CA GLN A 229 -5.13 -2.27 -3.29
C GLN A 229 -4.28 -1.78 -2.11
N LEU A 230 -3.48 -2.70 -1.52
CA LEU A 230 -2.70 -2.51 -0.28
C LEU A 230 -3.44 -1.80 0.85
N ASN A 231 -4.57 -2.36 1.28
CA ASN A 231 -5.29 -1.75 2.39
C ASN A 231 -4.81 -2.36 3.72
N THR A 232 -4.14 -1.55 4.56
CA THR A 232 -3.54 -1.97 5.83
C THR A 232 -4.58 -2.01 6.97
N ASN A 233 -5.80 -2.41 6.65
CA ASN A 233 -7.00 -2.14 7.44
C ASN A 233 -7.55 -3.36 8.18
N GLY A 234 -6.93 -4.54 8.09
CA GLY A 234 -7.54 -5.70 8.74
C GLY A 234 -8.75 -6.27 7.99
N ASN A 235 -9.18 -5.66 6.88
CA ASN A 235 -10.39 -6.02 6.12
C ASN A 235 -10.21 -5.77 4.61
N ALA A 236 -8.98 -5.89 4.11
CA ALA A 236 -8.66 -5.70 2.70
C ALA A 236 -9.23 -6.77 1.82
N ASN A 237 -9.22 -8.00 2.34
CA ASN A 237 -9.51 -9.16 1.55
C ASN A 237 -8.73 -9.10 0.22
N ALA A 238 -7.45 -8.71 0.30
CA ALA A 238 -6.64 -8.44 -0.87
C ALA A 238 -5.96 -9.74 -1.30
N GLY A 239 -6.15 -10.11 -2.56
CA GLY A 239 -5.36 -11.16 -3.20
C GLY A 239 -4.00 -10.61 -3.59
N LEU A 240 -2.91 -11.27 -3.20
CA LEU A 240 -1.56 -10.94 -3.69
C LEU A 240 -1.24 -11.81 -4.90
N HIS A 241 -1.41 -11.24 -6.09
CA HIS A 241 -1.16 -11.92 -7.35
C HIS A 241 0.28 -11.69 -7.79
N ASN A 242 0.97 -12.79 -8.09
CA ASN A 242 2.32 -12.74 -8.63
C ASN A 242 2.30 -12.46 -10.14
N VAL A 243 3.19 -11.60 -10.62
CA VAL A 243 3.25 -11.23 -12.03
C VAL A 243 3.88 -12.34 -12.89
N GLY A 244 4.88 -13.05 -12.38
CA GLY A 244 5.63 -14.05 -13.14
C GLY A 244 4.95 -15.41 -13.24
N SER A 245 4.37 -15.87 -12.14
CA SER A 245 3.68 -17.17 -12.10
C SER A 245 2.19 -17.10 -12.45
N GLY A 246 1.56 -15.93 -12.31
CA GLY A 246 0.10 -15.77 -12.46
C GLY A 246 -0.72 -16.39 -11.33
N THR A 247 -0.06 -16.89 -10.29
CA THR A 247 -0.65 -17.49 -9.09
C THR A 247 -0.78 -16.46 -7.96
N CYS A 248 -1.48 -16.83 -6.90
CA CYS A 248 -1.69 -16.02 -5.72
C CYS A 248 -0.91 -16.54 -4.52
N LEU A 249 -0.50 -15.64 -3.64
CA LEU A 249 0.03 -15.96 -2.32
C LEU A 249 -1.06 -16.62 -1.48
N ASP A 250 -0.78 -17.81 -0.99
CA ASP A 250 -1.78 -18.66 -0.34
C ASP A 250 -1.23 -19.25 0.96
N ALA A 251 -2.02 -19.15 2.01
CA ALA A 251 -1.73 -19.77 3.29
C ALA A 251 -2.33 -21.18 3.34
N ASP A 252 -1.58 -22.17 3.79
CA ASP A 252 -2.11 -23.52 3.85
C ASP A 252 -3.25 -23.64 4.87
N ALA A 253 -4.47 -23.88 4.36
CA ALA A 253 -5.68 -24.06 5.15
C ALA A 253 -5.63 -25.28 6.08
N SER A 254 -4.78 -26.27 5.77
CA SER A 254 -4.59 -27.46 6.59
C SER A 254 -3.50 -27.31 7.66
N ASP A 255 -2.74 -26.21 7.63
CA ASP A 255 -1.56 -25.96 8.46
C ASP A 255 -1.55 -24.53 9.02
N VAL A 256 -2.68 -24.08 9.58
CA VAL A 256 -2.91 -22.71 10.12
C VAL A 256 -2.12 -22.35 11.39
N GLY A 257 -1.17 -23.21 11.79
CA GLY A 257 -0.39 -23.08 13.02
C GLY A 257 0.86 -22.21 12.88
N GLN A 258 1.66 -22.18 13.94
CA GLN A 258 3.00 -21.62 13.88
C GLN A 258 3.85 -22.45 12.92
N ASN A 259 4.65 -21.77 12.10
CA ASN A 259 5.48 -22.40 11.09
C ASN A 259 4.66 -23.03 9.96
N GLY A 260 3.42 -22.57 9.76
CA GLY A 260 2.53 -23.09 8.73
C GLY A 260 3.04 -22.77 7.32
N THR A 261 2.67 -23.60 6.35
CA THR A 261 3.14 -23.44 4.98
C THR A 261 2.49 -22.26 4.26
N ILE A 262 3.30 -21.52 3.51
CA ILE A 262 2.88 -20.52 2.52
C ILE A 262 3.32 -21.02 1.15
N PHE A 263 2.40 -21.05 0.20
CA PHE A 263 2.65 -21.52 -1.16
C PHE A 263 1.98 -20.60 -2.18
N GLN A 264 2.18 -20.94 -3.45
CA GLN A 264 1.50 -20.30 -4.56
C GLN A 264 0.41 -21.22 -5.11
N TRP A 265 -0.74 -20.64 -5.47
CA TRP A 265 -1.90 -21.39 -5.96
C TRP A 265 -2.69 -20.60 -7.00
N ALA A 266 -3.50 -21.29 -7.80
CA ALA A 266 -4.46 -20.66 -8.69
C ALA A 266 -5.36 -19.66 -7.93
N CYS A 267 -5.47 -18.45 -8.45
CA CYS A 267 -6.15 -17.36 -7.76
C CYS A 267 -7.67 -17.58 -7.65
N SER A 268 -8.22 -17.35 -6.46
CA SER A 268 -9.64 -17.43 -6.16
C SER A 268 -10.06 -16.34 -5.17
N ALA A 269 -10.95 -15.45 -5.60
CA ALA A 269 -11.43 -14.35 -4.74
C ALA A 269 -12.33 -14.82 -3.58
N SER A 270 -12.82 -16.07 -3.62
CA SER A 270 -13.61 -16.66 -2.54
C SER A 270 -12.75 -17.42 -1.52
N ASP A 271 -11.47 -17.66 -1.81
CA ASP A 271 -10.58 -18.39 -0.92
C ASP A 271 -10.02 -17.47 0.16
N LEU A 272 -10.48 -17.66 1.41
CA LEU A 272 -10.08 -16.83 2.54
C LEU A 272 -8.58 -16.90 2.85
N PHE A 273 -7.87 -17.96 2.43
CA PHE A 273 -6.44 -18.12 2.70
C PHE A 273 -5.55 -17.38 1.69
N GLN A 274 -6.12 -16.99 0.55
CA GLN A 274 -5.49 -16.10 -0.42
C GLN A 274 -5.75 -14.62 -0.14
N LEU A 275 -6.54 -14.33 0.90
CA LEU A 275 -6.93 -12.97 1.27
C LEU A 275 -6.09 -12.49 2.45
N TRP A 276 -5.43 -11.35 2.25
CA TRP A 276 -4.49 -10.77 3.21
C TRP A 276 -4.96 -9.39 3.66
N ASN A 277 -4.71 -9.08 4.93
CA ASN A 277 -5.21 -7.90 5.63
C ASN A 277 -4.12 -7.09 6.33
#